data_AF-A0A1T4S1Y3-F1
#
_entry.id   AF-A0A1T4S1Y3-F1
#
_cell.length_a   1.000
_cell.length_b   1.000
_cell.length_c   1.000
_cell.angle_alpha   90.00
_cell.angle_beta   90.00
_cell.angle_gamma   90.00
#
_symmetry.space_group_name_H-M   'P 1'
#
loop_
_entity.id
_entity.type
_entity.pdbx_description
1 polymer ?
#
loop_
_entity_poly.entity_id
_entity_poly.type
_entity_poly.pdbx_seq_one_letter_code
_entity_poly.pdbx_strand_id
1 'polypeptide(L)'
;MEQKVSSAQLHHEILPAYENETSDEDVPRQSKQAVFPKIEAPLPSKIDIVLSNQIFIDYTGLPAILRNRILRLASFQNPEFYQAQALRLPVWGKPRILYCYDIQAKYIGLPIGCLDKLTELLAHYKIKPIIQDERNVGTSIDAEFQGTLYPEQMLAAEALLKDDFGVLSATTAFGKTVVALWLIAQRKVNTLILVHRAQLMEQWVERITEFLGIPKKKSDRLVAQRKSALGRLMLPLLRVSAGKAAWKNG
;
A
#
# COMPACT_ATOMS: atom_id res chain seq x y z
N MET A 1 -9.84 -6.21 7.44
CA MET A 1 -9.59 -5.21 8.50
C MET A 1 -9.70 -5.84 9.87
N GLU A 2 -10.71 -6.67 10.15
CA GLU A 2 -10.87 -7.37 11.45
C GLU A 2 -9.67 -8.23 11.86
N GLN A 3 -9.02 -8.95 10.93
CA GLN A 3 -7.81 -9.73 11.26
C GLN A 3 -6.58 -8.87 11.60
N LYS A 4 -6.50 -7.61 11.14
CA LYS A 4 -5.41 -6.68 11.49
C LYS A 4 -5.69 -5.91 12.79
N VAL A 5 -6.95 -5.83 13.20
CA VAL A 5 -7.35 -5.19 14.47
C VAL A 5 -7.07 -6.13 15.64
N SER A 6 -7.16 -7.45 15.44
CA SER A 6 -6.92 -8.44 16.49
C SER A 6 -5.43 -8.64 16.82
N SER A 7 -4.51 -8.51 15.87
CA SER A 7 -3.06 -8.64 16.13
C SER A 7 -2.46 -7.46 16.89
N ALA A 8 -3.12 -6.30 16.89
CA ALA A 8 -2.64 -5.07 17.52
C ALA A 8 -2.89 -4.99 19.04
N GLN A 9 -3.67 -5.90 19.62
CA GLN A 9 -4.02 -5.89 21.05
C GLN A 9 -3.00 -6.62 21.96
N LEU A 10 -2.06 -7.37 21.39
CA LEU A 10 -1.17 -8.25 22.16
C LEU A 10 0.14 -7.58 22.64
N HIS A 11 0.53 -6.43 22.10
CA HIS A 11 1.77 -5.75 22.51
C HIS A 11 1.50 -4.70 23.58
N HIS A 12 1.40 -5.18 24.83
CA HIS A 12 1.25 -4.40 26.06
C HIS A 12 2.53 -3.65 26.47
N GLU A 13 3.23 -2.98 25.56
CA GLU A 13 4.41 -2.20 25.90
C GLU A 13 4.60 -0.98 24.99
N ILE A 14 3.82 0.09 25.18
CA ILE A 14 4.31 1.44 24.86
C ILE A 14 3.77 2.44 25.90
N LEU A 15 4.70 3.08 26.61
CA LEU A 15 4.46 4.20 27.54
C LEU A 15 3.83 5.40 26.82
N PRO A 16 2.99 6.21 27.50
CA PRO A 16 2.39 7.40 26.92
C PRO A 16 3.49 8.40 26.56
N ALA A 17 3.59 8.75 25.28
CA ALA A 17 4.34 9.93 24.87
C ALA A 17 3.45 11.14 25.13
N TYR A 18 3.85 12.00 26.07
CA TYR A 18 3.22 13.29 26.31
C TYR A 18 3.19 14.10 25.01
N GLU A 19 1.99 14.39 24.51
CA GLU A 19 1.77 15.41 23.49
C GLU A 19 1.57 16.74 24.22
N ASN A 20 2.45 17.72 24.00
CA ASN A 20 2.17 19.10 24.38
C ASN A 20 0.98 19.57 23.55
N GLU A 21 -0.15 19.79 24.21
CA GLU A 21 -1.34 20.39 23.61
C GLU A 21 -1.06 21.83 23.24
N THR A 22 -0.97 22.10 21.94
CA THR A 22 -1.30 23.41 21.39
C THR A 22 -2.32 23.20 20.29
N SER A 23 -3.55 23.60 20.63
CA SER A 23 -4.71 23.76 19.76
C SER A 23 -4.37 24.70 18.61
N ASP A 24 -4.59 24.25 17.38
CA ASP A 24 -4.95 25.13 16.26
C ASP A 24 -5.85 24.33 15.31
N GLU A 25 -7.10 24.79 15.22
CA GLU A 25 -8.14 24.29 14.32
C GLU A 25 -7.89 24.78 12.88
N ASP A 26 -8.38 24.01 11.90
CA ASP A 26 -8.54 24.39 10.48
C ASP A 26 -7.30 24.62 9.59
N VAL A 27 -6.40 23.63 9.53
CA VAL A 27 -5.50 23.46 8.37
C VAL A 27 -5.60 22.02 7.85
N PRO A 28 -5.68 21.75 6.52
CA PRO A 28 -5.53 20.40 5.99
C PRO A 28 -4.24 19.81 6.56
N ARG A 29 -4.34 18.72 7.32
CA ARG A 29 -3.25 18.12 8.10
C ARG A 29 -1.98 17.94 7.25
N GLN A 30 -1.14 18.96 7.23
CA GLN A 30 0.25 18.81 6.86
C GLN A 30 0.85 18.01 8.00
N SER A 31 1.34 16.81 7.69
CA SER A 31 2.24 16.08 8.58
C SER A 31 3.36 17.06 8.96
N LYS A 32 3.32 17.65 10.17
CA LYS A 32 4.44 18.41 10.71
C LYS A 32 5.67 17.54 10.49
N GLN A 33 6.65 18.05 9.73
CA GLN A 33 7.86 17.29 9.38
C GLN A 33 8.39 16.63 10.65
N ALA A 34 8.64 15.32 10.58
CA ALA A 34 9.12 14.60 11.74
C ALA A 34 10.48 15.20 12.12
N VAL A 35 10.49 16.06 13.14
CA VAL A 35 11.74 16.51 13.75
C VAL A 35 12.36 15.24 14.33
N PHE A 36 13.50 14.83 13.76
CA PHE A 36 14.22 13.64 14.18
C PHE A 36 15.30 14.06 15.19
N PRO A 37 15.03 14.08 16.51
CA PRO A 37 16.03 14.44 17.51
C PRO A 37 17.22 13.48 17.45
N LYS A 38 18.40 13.96 17.82
CA LYS A 38 19.62 13.12 17.86
C LYS A 38 19.39 11.91 18.77
N ILE A 39 19.95 10.77 18.38
CA ILE A 39 19.93 9.55 19.20
C ILE A 39 21.33 9.44 19.82
N GLU A 40 21.39 9.42 21.15
CA GLU A 40 22.66 9.32 21.91
C GLU A 40 23.12 7.86 22.10
N ALA A 41 22.31 6.90 21.68
CA ALA A 41 22.63 5.48 21.70
C ALA A 41 23.54 5.07 20.52
N PRO A 42 24.36 4.00 20.67
CA PRO A 42 25.14 3.47 19.55
C PRO A 42 24.21 3.01 18.43
N LEU A 43 24.35 3.64 17.26
CA LEU A 43 23.60 3.30 16.06
C LEU A 43 24.39 2.28 15.24
N PRO A 44 23.73 1.26 14.67
CA PRO A 44 24.42 0.37 13.75
C PRO A 44 24.79 1.12 12.47
N SER A 45 25.91 0.74 11.88
CA SER A 45 26.37 1.33 10.62
C SER A 45 25.55 0.84 9.41
N LYS A 46 24.92 -0.32 9.53
CA LYS A 46 24.16 -0.99 8.47
C LYS A 46 22.91 -1.65 9.03
N ILE A 47 21.85 -1.71 8.22
CA ILE A 47 20.62 -2.43 8.51
C ILE A 47 20.23 -3.24 7.28
N ASP A 48 19.96 -4.52 7.49
CA ASP A 48 19.46 -5.41 6.46
C ASP A 48 17.94 -5.25 6.30
N ILE A 49 17.52 -5.02 5.06
CA ILE A 49 16.13 -4.81 4.67
C ILE A 49 15.80 -5.80 3.57
N VAL A 50 14.76 -6.61 3.77
CA VAL A 50 14.21 -7.49 2.74
C VAL A 50 12.92 -6.89 2.21
N LEU A 51 12.88 -6.59 0.91
CA LEU A 51 11.67 -6.11 0.23
C LEU A 51 10.95 -7.29 -0.42
N SER A 52 9.73 -7.56 0.02
CA SER A 52 8.87 -8.59 -0.58
C SER A 52 7.42 -8.06 -0.64
N ASN A 53 6.46 -8.77 -0.05
CA ASN A 53 5.08 -8.29 0.13
C ASN A 53 4.96 -7.17 1.20
N GLN A 54 5.96 -7.06 2.07
CA GLN A 54 6.16 -6.03 3.08
C GLN A 54 7.66 -5.69 3.12
N ILE A 55 8.01 -4.63 3.84
CA ILE A 55 9.40 -4.29 4.15
C ILE A 55 9.75 -5.02 5.44
N PHE A 56 10.65 -5.98 5.40
CA PHE A 56 11.14 -6.66 6.59
C PHE A 56 12.46 -6.04 7.03
N ILE A 57 12.53 -5.64 8.29
CA ILE A 57 13.72 -5.05 8.90
C ILE A 57 14.16 -5.95 10.04
N ASP A 58 15.40 -6.43 10.00
CA ASP A 58 15.99 -7.12 11.14
C ASP A 58 16.23 -6.11 12.27
N TYR A 59 15.57 -6.33 13.41
CA TYR A 59 15.68 -5.44 14.56
C TYR A 59 16.61 -5.96 15.65
N THR A 60 17.31 -7.08 15.42
CA THR A 60 18.29 -7.60 16.36
C THR A 60 19.44 -6.61 16.53
N GLY A 61 19.67 -6.19 17.78
CA GLY A 61 20.70 -5.17 18.09
C GLY A 61 20.31 -3.73 17.78
N LEU A 62 19.09 -3.44 17.31
CA LEU A 62 18.64 -2.06 17.15
C LEU A 62 18.30 -1.41 18.50
N PRO A 63 18.76 -0.16 18.76
CA PRO A 63 18.30 0.60 19.91
C PRO A 63 16.78 0.75 19.93
N ALA A 64 16.17 0.63 21.10
CA ALA A 64 14.72 0.74 21.27
C ALA A 64 14.15 2.06 20.70
N ILE A 65 14.91 3.15 20.80
CA ILE A 65 14.55 4.46 20.25
C ILE A 65 14.43 4.42 18.71
N LEU A 66 15.38 3.78 18.03
CA LEU A 66 15.36 3.65 16.57
C LEU A 66 14.20 2.76 16.14
N ARG A 67 14.01 1.63 16.81
CA ARG A 67 12.88 0.73 16.60
C ARG A 67 11.55 1.45 16.72
N ASN A 68 11.33 2.22 17.78
CA ASN A 68 10.08 2.95 17.99
C ASN A 68 9.81 3.99 16.90
N ARG A 69 10.86 4.63 16.36
CA ARG A 69 10.72 5.58 15.24
C ARG A 69 10.33 4.87 13.95
N ILE A 70 10.93 3.70 13.69
CA ILE A 70 10.58 2.85 12.56
C ILE A 70 9.10 2.43 12.66
N LEU A 71 8.65 1.95 13.84
CA LEU A 71 7.25 1.59 14.07
C LEU A 71 6.29 2.77 13.89
N ARG A 72 6.72 3.99 14.27
CA ARG A 72 5.94 5.22 14.08
C ARG A 72 5.72 5.57 12.61
N LEU A 73 6.61 5.16 11.69
CA LEU A 73 6.40 5.37 10.25
C LEU A 73 5.14 4.65 9.74
N ALA A 74 4.79 3.51 10.34
CA ALA A 74 3.61 2.72 10.01
C ALA A 74 2.47 2.92 11.02
N SER A 75 2.51 3.99 11.82
CA SER A 75 1.48 4.31 12.82
C SER A 75 0.84 5.65 12.49
N PHE A 76 -0.49 5.71 12.51
CA PHE A 76 -1.21 6.95 12.25
C PHE A 76 -2.50 7.07 13.07
N GLN A 77 -2.98 8.30 13.22
CA GLN A 77 -4.20 8.62 13.94
C GLN A 77 -5.43 8.05 13.22
N ASN A 78 -6.34 7.41 13.96
CA ASN A 78 -7.57 6.85 13.41
C ASN A 78 -8.59 7.97 13.14
N PRO A 79 -8.87 8.35 11.87
CA PRO A 79 -9.81 9.43 11.58
C PRO A 79 -11.21 9.16 12.13
N GLU A 80 -11.64 7.90 12.17
CA GLU A 80 -12.96 7.50 12.66
C GLU A 80 -13.14 7.80 14.16
N PHE A 81 -12.08 7.63 14.96
CA PHE A 81 -12.08 7.96 16.38
C PHE A 81 -12.32 9.46 16.59
N TYR A 82 -11.56 10.30 15.87
CA TYR A 82 -11.67 11.75 16.00
C TYR A 82 -12.99 12.30 15.45
N GLN A 83 -13.52 11.71 14.37
CA GLN A 83 -14.85 12.06 13.85
C GLN A 83 -15.96 11.71 14.85
N ALA A 84 -15.93 10.52 15.45
CA ALA A 84 -16.90 10.12 16.46
C ALA A 84 -16.80 10.99 17.72
N GLN A 85 -15.59 11.34 18.15
CA GLN A 85 -15.35 12.24 19.28
C GLN A 85 -15.92 13.64 19.02
N ALA A 86 -15.69 14.22 17.83
CA ALA A 86 -16.21 15.52 17.44
C ALA A 86 -17.75 15.54 17.41
N LEU A 87 -18.37 14.44 16.98
CA LEU A 87 -19.82 14.26 16.94
C LEU A 87 -20.42 13.82 18.28
N ARG A 88 -19.62 13.71 19.35
CA ARG A 88 -20.02 13.21 20.68
C ARG A 88 -20.68 11.81 20.62
N LEU A 89 -20.30 11.01 19.64
CA LEU A 89 -20.75 9.62 19.48
C LEU A 89 -19.88 8.67 20.31
N PRO A 90 -20.38 7.46 20.63
CA PRO A 90 -19.58 6.45 21.34
C PRO A 90 -18.30 6.09 20.57
N VAL A 91 -17.16 6.28 21.24
CA VAL A 91 -15.82 5.91 20.75
C VAL A 91 -15.41 4.48 21.15
N TRP A 92 -16.31 3.74 21.80
CA TRP A 92 -16.08 2.34 22.17
C TRP A 92 -15.71 1.50 20.95
N GLY A 93 -14.65 0.70 21.07
CA GLY A 93 -14.12 -0.13 19.99
C GLY A 93 -13.35 0.61 18.88
N LYS A 94 -13.17 1.93 18.99
CA LYS A 94 -12.37 2.71 18.03
C LYS A 94 -11.01 3.05 18.65
N PRO A 95 -9.91 2.40 18.25
CA PRO A 95 -8.59 2.79 18.74
C PRO A 95 -8.23 4.18 18.23
N ARG A 96 -7.55 4.99 19.04
CA ARG A 96 -7.09 6.34 18.66
C ARG A 96 -5.97 6.30 17.62
N ILE A 97 -5.11 5.28 17.68
CA ILE A 97 -3.98 5.07 16.78
C ILE A 97 -4.14 3.73 16.07
N LEU A 98 -3.91 3.73 14.76
CA LEU A 98 -3.84 2.54 13.93
C LEU A 98 -2.39 2.17 13.70
N TYR A 99 -2.05 0.92 14.04
CA TYR A 99 -0.75 0.32 13.81
C TYR A 99 -0.82 -0.54 12.55
N CYS A 100 0.01 -0.24 11.57
CA CYS A 100 0.09 -0.97 10.30
C CYS A 100 1.41 -1.70 10.11
N TYR A 101 2.08 -2.06 11.21
CA TYR A 101 3.26 -2.91 11.23
C TYR A 101 2.93 -4.28 11.82
N ASP A 102 3.75 -5.27 11.48
CA ASP A 102 3.71 -6.61 12.07
C ASP A 102 5.05 -6.86 12.78
N ILE A 103 5.00 -7.39 14.01
CA ILE A 103 6.21 -7.79 14.74
C ILE A 103 6.30 -9.32 14.69
N GLN A 104 7.42 -9.81 14.20
CA GLN A 104 7.80 -11.23 14.22
C GLN A 104 9.05 -11.40 15.08
N ALA A 105 9.44 -12.64 15.40
CA ALA A 105 10.51 -12.92 16.35
C ALA A 105 11.84 -12.17 16.07
N LYS A 106 12.19 -11.96 14.80
CA LYS A 106 13.42 -11.25 14.38
C LYS A 106 13.17 -10.01 13.51
N TYR A 107 11.97 -9.88 12.95
CA TYR A 107 11.68 -8.90 11.91
C TYR A 107 10.54 -7.96 12.30
N ILE A 108 10.66 -6.70 11.89
CA ILE A 108 9.56 -5.75 11.82
C ILE A 108 9.10 -5.69 10.36
N GLY A 109 7.83 -6.03 10.12
CA GLY A 109 7.17 -5.88 8.84
C GLY A 109 6.49 -4.51 8.73
N LEU A 110 6.89 -3.70 7.76
CA LEU A 110 6.24 -2.42 7.44
C LEU A 110 5.51 -2.49 6.09
N PRO A 111 4.50 -1.63 5.86
CA PRO A 111 3.91 -1.44 4.54
C PRO A 111 4.96 -0.94 3.54
N ILE A 112 4.88 -1.39 2.28
CA ILE A 112 5.80 -0.99 1.20
C ILE A 112 5.83 0.53 0.99
N GLY A 113 4.68 1.20 1.13
CA GLY A 113 4.60 2.67 1.01
C GLY A 113 5.36 3.45 2.09
N CYS A 114 5.97 2.78 3.07
CA CYS A 114 6.86 3.41 4.05
C CYS A 114 8.33 3.42 3.60
N LEU A 115 8.68 2.85 2.43
CA LEU A 115 10.07 2.68 1.98
C LEU A 115 10.81 4.02 1.86
N ASP A 116 10.18 5.03 1.27
CA ASP A 116 10.80 6.35 1.09
C ASP A 116 11.10 7.00 2.45
N LYS A 117 10.09 7.02 3.33
CA LYS A 117 10.23 7.56 4.69
C LYS A 117 11.25 6.80 5.53
N LEU A 118 11.34 5.48 5.35
CA LEU A 118 12.34 4.65 6.01
C LEU A 118 13.74 5.02 5.51
N THR A 119 13.91 5.16 4.20
CA THR A 119 15.19 5.53 3.58
C THR A 119 15.63 6.93 4.04
N GLU A 120 14.72 7.89 4.08
CA GLU A 120 14.95 9.23 4.64
C GLU A 120 15.38 9.17 6.12
N LEU A 121 14.69 8.37 6.94
CA LEU A 121 15.02 8.19 8.35
C LEU A 121 16.42 7.60 8.51
N LEU A 122 16.76 6.56 7.75
CA LEU A 122 18.07 5.92 7.82
C LEU A 122 19.19 6.87 7.33
N ALA A 123 18.94 7.62 6.27
CA ALA A 123 19.87 8.63 5.76
C ALA A 123 20.15 9.73 6.79
N HIS A 124 19.11 10.22 7.49
CA HIS A 124 19.26 11.21 8.57
C HIS A 124 20.19 10.72 9.68
N TYR A 125 20.12 9.44 10.03
CA TYR A 125 20.99 8.81 11.02
C TYR A 125 22.32 8.27 10.47
N LYS A 126 22.59 8.49 9.17
CA LYS A 126 23.78 7.97 8.47
C LYS A 126 23.91 6.45 8.53
N ILE A 127 22.78 5.75 8.59
CA ILE A 127 22.71 4.28 8.58
C ILE A 127 22.56 3.84 7.12
N LYS A 128 23.41 2.92 6.67
CA LYS A 128 23.33 2.40 5.30
C LYS A 128 22.32 1.24 5.20
N PRO A 129 21.23 1.37 4.43
CA PRO A 129 20.35 0.24 4.17
C PRO A 129 21.02 -0.74 3.19
N ILE A 130 21.05 -2.03 3.54
CA ILE A 130 21.34 -3.12 2.59
C ILE A 130 20.00 -3.68 2.17
N ILE A 131 19.59 -3.43 0.93
CA ILE A 131 18.28 -3.82 0.41
C ILE A 131 18.44 -5.11 -0.41
N GLN A 132 17.77 -6.17 0.04
CA GLN A 132 17.56 -7.40 -0.73
C GLN A 132 16.15 -7.37 -1.32
N ASP A 133 16.06 -7.25 -2.64
CA ASP A 133 14.78 -7.20 -3.35
C ASP A 133 14.33 -8.63 -3.75
N GLU A 134 13.32 -9.13 -3.04
CA GLU A 134 12.65 -10.41 -3.29
C GLU A 134 11.22 -10.22 -3.79
N ARG A 135 10.92 -9.03 -4.33
CA ARG A 135 9.61 -8.76 -4.93
C ARG A 135 9.41 -9.65 -6.16
N ASN A 136 8.16 -10.03 -6.39
CA ASN A 136 7.80 -10.79 -7.58
C ASN A 136 7.82 -9.86 -8.80
N VAL A 137 8.79 -10.08 -9.69
CA VAL A 137 8.93 -9.36 -10.98
C VAL A 137 7.81 -9.71 -11.99
N GLY A 138 7.05 -10.76 -11.71
CA GLY A 138 5.99 -11.24 -12.59
C GLY A 138 6.49 -12.10 -13.75
N THR A 139 5.57 -12.45 -14.63
CA THR A 139 5.82 -13.21 -15.86
C THR A 139 5.59 -12.30 -17.05
N SER A 140 6.51 -12.33 -18.02
CA SER A 140 6.36 -11.54 -19.24
C SER A 140 5.09 -11.92 -20.01
N ILE A 141 4.41 -10.92 -20.56
CA ILE A 141 3.24 -11.07 -21.40
C ILE A 141 3.45 -10.37 -22.73
N ASP A 142 2.90 -10.96 -23.79
CA ASP A 142 2.81 -10.31 -25.08
C ASP A 142 1.58 -9.39 -25.09
N ALA A 143 1.83 -8.09 -24.98
CA ALA A 143 0.81 -7.05 -24.94
C ALA A 143 1.33 -5.82 -25.68
N GLU A 144 0.57 -5.39 -26.69
CA GLU A 144 0.85 -4.18 -27.47
C GLU A 144 -0.36 -3.26 -27.38
N PHE A 145 -0.12 -1.97 -27.16
CA PHE A 145 -1.19 -0.99 -27.08
C PHE A 145 -1.62 -0.54 -28.48
N GLN A 146 -2.90 -0.76 -28.80
CA GLN A 146 -3.49 -0.51 -30.13
C GLN A 146 -4.21 0.85 -30.22
N GLY A 147 -4.14 1.67 -29.18
CA GLY A 147 -4.76 3.00 -29.15
C GLY A 147 -3.75 4.16 -29.17
N THR A 148 -4.27 5.37 -29.08
CA THR A 148 -3.49 6.60 -28.87
C THR A 148 -3.96 7.32 -27.63
N LEU A 149 -3.04 7.68 -26.73
CA LEU A 149 -3.35 8.49 -25.56
C LEU A 149 -3.51 9.96 -25.96
N TYR A 150 -4.42 10.68 -25.30
CA TYR A 150 -4.44 12.14 -25.36
C TYR A 150 -3.18 12.73 -24.70
N PRO A 151 -2.76 13.94 -25.06
CA PRO A 151 -1.55 14.56 -24.50
C PRO A 151 -1.51 14.58 -22.96
N GLU A 152 -2.62 14.91 -22.32
CA GLU A 152 -2.73 14.93 -20.85
C GLU A 152 -2.61 13.52 -20.23
N GLN A 153 -3.17 12.51 -20.91
CA GLN A 153 -3.06 11.11 -20.48
C GLN A 153 -1.62 10.62 -20.60
N MET A 154 -0.91 11.01 -21.65
CA MET A 154 0.50 10.66 -21.85
C MET A 154 1.38 11.22 -20.74
N LEU A 155 1.20 12.50 -20.38
CA LEU A 155 1.93 13.12 -19.27
C LEU A 155 1.73 12.36 -17.95
N ALA A 156 0.49 11.97 -17.65
CA ALA A 156 0.18 11.19 -16.46
C ALA A 156 0.77 9.77 -16.53
N ALA A 157 0.73 9.14 -17.70
CA ALA A 157 1.24 7.79 -17.90
C ALA A 157 2.77 7.74 -17.77
N GLU A 158 3.50 8.70 -18.36
CA GLU A 158 4.95 8.81 -18.24
C GLU A 158 5.40 9.07 -16.80
N ALA A 159 4.66 9.89 -16.05
CA ALA A 159 4.92 10.09 -14.63
C ALA A 159 4.79 8.78 -13.85
N LEU A 160 3.73 8.00 -14.09
CA LEU A 160 3.49 6.70 -13.43
C LEU A 160 4.44 5.59 -13.88
N LEU A 161 5.08 5.72 -15.05
CA LEU A 161 6.01 4.72 -15.56
C LEU A 161 7.40 4.85 -14.91
N LYS A 162 7.77 6.04 -14.44
CA LYS A 162 9.06 6.30 -13.78
C LYS A 162 9.18 5.62 -12.42
N ASP A 163 8.07 5.49 -11.72
CA ASP A 163 8.02 4.94 -10.37
C ASP A 163 7.38 3.54 -10.35
N ASP A 164 7.78 2.70 -9.39
CA ASP A 164 7.18 1.38 -9.17
C ASP A 164 5.76 1.47 -8.59
N PHE A 165 5.48 2.54 -7.82
CA PHE A 165 4.23 2.77 -7.13
C PHE A 165 3.72 4.17 -7.44
N GLY A 166 2.44 4.29 -7.77
CA GLY A 166 1.83 5.58 -8.06
C GLY A 166 0.32 5.56 -7.90
N VAL A 167 -0.25 6.74 -7.66
CA VAL A 167 -1.70 6.93 -7.53
C VAL A 167 -2.17 7.93 -8.59
N LEU A 168 -3.00 7.45 -9.52
CA LEU A 168 -3.63 8.31 -10.52
C LEU A 168 -4.91 8.94 -9.97
N SER A 169 -4.79 10.14 -9.40
CA SER A 169 -5.94 10.98 -9.07
C SER A 169 -6.39 11.75 -10.31
N ALA A 170 -7.61 11.47 -10.77
CA ALA A 170 -8.20 12.09 -11.97
C ALA A 170 -9.71 11.95 -11.90
N THR A 171 -10.44 12.81 -12.59
CA THR A 171 -11.91 12.75 -12.66
C THR A 171 -12.39 11.52 -13.44
N THR A 172 -13.68 11.20 -13.30
CA THR A 172 -14.35 10.30 -14.23
C THR A 172 -14.27 10.88 -15.65
N ALA A 173 -14.24 10.02 -16.66
CA ALA A 173 -14.00 10.38 -18.08
C ALA A 173 -12.57 10.81 -18.46
N PHE A 174 -11.62 10.96 -17.54
CA PHE A 174 -10.19 11.17 -17.89
C PHE A 174 -9.58 10.01 -18.69
N GLY A 175 -10.18 8.80 -18.64
CA GLY A 175 -9.66 7.62 -19.31
C GLY A 175 -8.63 6.85 -18.48
N LYS A 176 -8.82 6.78 -17.14
CA LYS A 176 -7.98 5.97 -16.23
C LYS A 176 -7.73 4.55 -16.74
N THR A 177 -8.77 3.92 -17.29
CA THR A 177 -8.67 2.59 -17.88
C THR A 177 -7.70 2.54 -19.04
N VAL A 178 -7.76 3.52 -19.95
CA VAL A 178 -6.88 3.58 -21.13
C VAL A 178 -5.43 3.81 -20.70
N VAL A 179 -5.20 4.73 -19.76
CA VAL A 179 -3.87 4.97 -19.16
C VAL A 179 -3.32 3.70 -18.51
N ALA A 180 -4.14 2.99 -17.75
CA ALA A 180 -3.72 1.73 -17.10
C ALA A 180 -3.39 0.64 -18.13
N LEU A 181 -4.16 0.51 -19.21
CA LEU A 181 -3.88 -0.46 -20.28
C LEU A 181 -2.59 -0.10 -21.02
N TRP A 182 -2.34 1.18 -21.26
CA TRP A 182 -1.07 1.64 -21.80
C TRP A 182 0.10 1.26 -20.89
N LEU A 183 -0.02 1.49 -19.57
CA LEU A 183 1.02 1.09 -18.59
C LEU A 183 1.27 -0.42 -18.60
N ILE A 184 0.23 -1.24 -18.73
CA ILE A 184 0.36 -2.70 -18.85
C ILE A 184 1.13 -3.08 -20.11
N ALA A 185 0.84 -2.45 -21.24
CA ALA A 185 1.55 -2.67 -22.50
C ALA A 185 3.02 -2.20 -22.46
N GLN A 186 3.33 -1.16 -21.68
CA GLN A 186 4.72 -0.73 -21.47
C GLN A 186 5.48 -1.68 -20.55
N ARG A 187 4.86 -2.13 -19.45
CA ARG A 187 5.51 -3.02 -18.48
C ARG A 187 5.61 -4.47 -18.94
N LYS A 188 4.71 -4.92 -19.84
CA LYS A 188 4.69 -6.28 -20.44
C LYS A 188 4.84 -7.41 -19.42
N VAL A 189 4.21 -7.26 -18.26
CA VAL A 189 4.14 -8.28 -17.20
C VAL A 189 2.70 -8.57 -16.77
N ASN A 190 2.46 -9.76 -16.24
CA ASN A 190 1.15 -10.17 -15.76
C ASN A 190 0.63 -9.19 -14.69
N THR A 191 -0.59 -8.68 -14.89
CA THR A 191 -1.13 -7.60 -14.05
C THR A 191 -2.36 -8.06 -13.26
N LEU A 192 -2.52 -7.59 -12.03
CA LEU A 192 -3.74 -7.77 -11.22
C LEU A 192 -4.49 -6.44 -11.18
N ILE A 193 -5.71 -6.45 -11.71
CA ILE A 193 -6.66 -5.35 -11.63
C ILE A 193 -7.71 -5.69 -10.56
N LEU A 194 -8.11 -4.72 -9.75
CA LEU A 194 -9.12 -4.94 -8.71
C LEU A 194 -10.22 -3.91 -8.91
N VAL A 195 -11.47 -4.39 -9.01
CA VAL A 195 -12.65 -3.54 -9.15
C VAL A 195 -13.66 -3.89 -8.07
N HIS A 196 -14.70 -3.09 -7.90
CA HIS A 196 -15.67 -3.32 -6.84
C HIS A 196 -17.01 -3.91 -7.35
N ARG A 197 -17.22 -3.95 -8.68
CA ARG A 197 -18.47 -4.43 -9.31
C ARG A 197 -18.17 -5.32 -10.50
N ALA A 198 -19.02 -6.33 -10.70
CA ALA A 198 -18.95 -7.23 -11.86
C ALA A 198 -19.12 -6.50 -13.21
N GLN A 199 -20.02 -5.51 -13.27
CA GLN A 199 -20.19 -4.70 -14.49
C GLN A 199 -18.90 -3.96 -14.89
N LEU A 200 -18.13 -3.45 -13.92
CA LEU A 200 -16.85 -2.82 -14.21
C LEU A 200 -15.84 -3.85 -14.73
N MET A 201 -15.87 -5.07 -14.18
CA MET A 201 -15.02 -6.16 -14.65
C MET A 201 -15.28 -6.48 -16.13
N GLU A 202 -16.54 -6.58 -16.53
CA GLU A 202 -16.93 -6.79 -17.93
C GLU A 202 -16.42 -5.65 -18.83
N GLN A 203 -16.57 -4.39 -18.39
CA GLN A 203 -16.01 -3.24 -19.09
C GLN A 203 -14.49 -3.32 -19.24
N TRP A 204 -13.75 -3.75 -18.20
CA TRP A 204 -12.31 -3.95 -18.31
C TRP A 204 -11.95 -5.02 -19.34
N VAL A 205 -12.67 -6.14 -19.36
CA VAL A 205 -12.44 -7.22 -20.35
C VAL A 205 -12.63 -6.72 -21.78
N GLU A 206 -13.67 -5.92 -22.03
CA GLU A 206 -13.90 -5.30 -23.34
C GLU A 206 -12.77 -4.35 -23.72
N ARG A 207 -12.36 -3.46 -22.82
CA ARG A 207 -11.26 -2.50 -23.08
C ARG A 207 -9.91 -3.18 -23.26
N ILE A 208 -9.63 -4.27 -22.53
CA ILE A 208 -8.41 -5.07 -22.74
C ILE A 208 -8.41 -5.68 -24.15
N THR A 209 -9.55 -6.20 -24.59
CA THR A 209 -9.67 -6.78 -25.93
C THR A 209 -9.46 -5.71 -27.00
N GLU A 210 -10.05 -4.53 -26.82
CA GLU A 210 -9.98 -3.39 -27.73
C GLU A 210 -8.58 -2.78 -27.81
N PHE A 211 -7.94 -2.50 -26.67
CA PHE A 211 -6.69 -1.74 -26.63
C PHE A 211 -5.43 -2.59 -26.53
N LEU A 212 -5.51 -3.87 -26.14
CA LEU A 212 -4.34 -4.77 -26.05
C LEU A 212 -4.39 -5.92 -27.06
N GLY A 213 -5.46 -6.02 -27.87
CA GLY A 213 -5.61 -7.09 -28.86
C GLY A 213 -5.72 -8.50 -28.26
N ILE A 214 -5.94 -8.63 -26.95
CA ILE A 214 -6.02 -9.93 -26.27
C ILE A 214 -7.43 -10.51 -26.48
N PRO A 215 -7.58 -11.65 -27.18
CA PRO A 215 -8.89 -12.16 -27.56
C PRO A 215 -9.72 -12.60 -26.35
N LYS A 216 -11.04 -12.34 -26.39
CA LYS A 216 -12.01 -12.66 -25.32
C LYS A 216 -11.89 -14.09 -24.78
N LYS A 217 -11.67 -15.12 -25.62
CA LYS A 217 -11.48 -16.51 -25.14
C LYS A 217 -10.29 -16.70 -24.18
N LYS A 218 -9.21 -15.92 -24.35
CA LYS A 218 -8.09 -15.87 -23.38
C LYS A 218 -8.51 -15.06 -22.16
N SER A 219 -9.20 -13.94 -22.34
CA SER A 219 -9.67 -13.05 -21.26
C SER A 219 -10.74 -13.67 -20.34
N ASP A 220 -11.65 -14.47 -20.86
CA ASP A 220 -12.73 -15.12 -20.10
C ASP A 220 -12.19 -16.24 -19.20
N ARG A 221 -11.14 -16.96 -19.63
CA ARG A 221 -10.38 -17.89 -18.77
C ARG A 221 -9.66 -17.17 -17.61
N LEU A 222 -9.42 -15.86 -17.74
CA LEU A 222 -8.79 -15.02 -16.71
C LEU A 222 -9.82 -14.48 -15.69
N VAL A 223 -11.12 -14.59 -15.97
CA VAL A 223 -12.22 -14.22 -15.06
C VAL A 223 -12.56 -15.41 -14.15
N ALA A 224 -11.70 -15.69 -13.17
CA ALA A 224 -12.01 -16.68 -12.14
C ALA A 224 -12.87 -16.05 -11.02
N GLN A 225 -14.19 -16.23 -11.09
CA GLN A 225 -15.06 -16.05 -9.91
C GLN A 225 -14.89 -17.26 -8.97
N ARG A 226 -14.07 -17.11 -7.92
CA ARG A 226 -14.11 -18.05 -6.79
C ARG A 226 -14.45 -17.32 -5.49
N LYS A 227 -15.58 -17.72 -4.88
CA LYS A 227 -15.91 -17.49 -3.47
C LYS A 227 -15.05 -18.44 -2.63
N SER A 228 -14.26 -17.93 -1.69
CA SER A 228 -14.03 -18.53 -0.37
C SER A 228 -13.15 -17.64 0.51
N ALA A 229 -13.46 -17.64 1.80
CA ALA A 229 -12.68 -17.07 2.90
C ALA A 229 -11.23 -17.60 2.89
N LEU A 230 -10.27 -16.71 3.21
CA LEU A 230 -8.85 -17.00 3.49
C LEU A 230 -8.19 -18.03 2.57
N GLY A 231 -7.63 -17.59 1.42
CA GLY A 231 -6.86 -18.51 0.58
C GLY A 231 -6.24 -17.87 -0.64
N ARG A 232 -4.92 -17.99 -0.76
CA ARG A 232 -4.11 -17.63 -1.92
C ARG A 232 -4.68 -18.28 -3.19
N LEU A 233 -4.78 -17.50 -4.26
CA LEU A 233 -4.99 -17.98 -5.62
C LEU A 233 -4.28 -17.01 -6.55
N MET A 234 -3.30 -17.52 -7.27
CA MET A 234 -2.34 -16.82 -8.12
C MET A 234 -2.58 -17.32 -9.55
N LEU A 235 -2.79 -16.44 -10.51
CA LEU A 235 -3.02 -16.79 -11.93
C LEU A 235 -2.31 -15.76 -12.83
N PRO A 236 -1.60 -16.22 -13.89
CA PRO A 236 -0.91 -15.34 -14.81
C PRO A 236 -1.90 -14.80 -15.83
N LEU A 237 -2.07 -13.48 -15.87
CA LEU A 237 -2.14 -12.62 -17.06
C LEU A 237 -3.05 -11.39 -16.91
N LEU A 238 -4.21 -11.45 -16.25
CA LEU A 238 -5.03 -10.27 -15.95
C LEU A 238 -6.21 -10.66 -15.06
N ARG A 239 -6.04 -10.58 -13.73
CA ARG A 239 -7.15 -10.87 -12.80
C ARG A 239 -7.88 -9.57 -12.52
N VAL A 240 -9.18 -9.50 -12.78
CA VAL A 240 -10.06 -8.39 -12.35
C VAL A 240 -10.99 -8.96 -11.28
N SER A 241 -10.81 -8.62 -9.99
CA SER A 241 -11.67 -9.18 -8.93
C SER A 241 -12.69 -8.15 -8.44
N ALA A 242 -13.97 -8.53 -8.31
CA ALA A 242 -15.03 -7.74 -7.68
C ALA A 242 -15.16 -8.09 -6.19
N GLY A 243 -14.84 -7.16 -5.29
CA GLY A 243 -15.06 -7.36 -3.85
C GLY A 243 -16.54 -7.14 -3.46
N LYS A 244 -17.28 -8.21 -3.18
CA LYS A 244 -18.53 -8.15 -2.38
C LYS A 244 -18.25 -8.69 -0.98
N ALA A 245 -18.17 -7.80 0.01
CA ALA A 245 -18.34 -8.17 1.41
C ALA A 245 -19.84 -8.44 1.65
N ALA A 246 -20.24 -9.71 1.63
CA ALA A 246 -21.53 -10.13 2.14
C ALA A 246 -21.34 -10.47 3.63
N TRP A 247 -21.78 -9.56 4.49
CA TRP A 247 -22.11 -9.91 5.88
C TRP A 247 -23.24 -10.93 5.87
N LYS A 248 -23.00 -12.10 6.47
CA LYS A 248 -24.08 -12.98 6.95
C LYS A 248 -23.84 -13.16 8.44
N ASN A 249 -24.74 -12.58 9.22
CA ASN A 249 -24.93 -12.89 10.63
C ASN A 249 -25.37 -14.36 10.76
N GLY A 250 -24.81 -15.03 11.75
CA GLY A 250 -25.15 -16.36 12.24
C GLY A 250 -24.36 -16.61 13.50
#